data_AF-A0A350XRS6-F1
#
_entry.id   AF-A0A350XRS6-F1
#
_cell.length_a   1.000
_cell.length_b   1.000
_cell.length_c   1.000
_cell.angle_alpha   90.00
_cell.angle_beta   90.00
_cell.angle_gamma   90.00
#
_symmetry.space_group_name_H-M   'P 1'
#
loop_
_entity.id
_entity.type
_entity.pdbx_description
1 polymer ?
#
loop_
_entity_poly.entity_id
_entity_poly.type
_entity_poly.pdbx_seq_one_letter_code
_entity_poly.pdbx_strand_id
1 'polypeptide(L)'
;MDDTARILRDRLVEAYTPYLDGVLAARDWPADAAAMRAGEDWLRDALDGLLALPYAEQQRTPLELFQEAMAAPNAALAAQDVAAPARDPVVAAALPGDVYDLAPASSAVIGEEVWRAHLEWGAAKAAAVTRPVVALLAANLLDRDRIERAMVARGYRLEPIRTPDRVRGHAVVLVDLTDAAAEATIAAAAGEGIRVIAFGPHVDEFAMVRARSLGATAAMARSQFFHDLEGLLPPFV
;
A
#
# COMPACT_ATOMS: atom_id res chain seq x y z
N MET A 1 1.26 -11.84 12.92
CA MET A 1 1.42 -10.39 12.69
C MET A 1 2.82 -10.17 12.14
N ASP A 2 2.95 -9.42 11.05
CA ASP A 2 4.27 -9.03 10.53
C ASP A 2 4.93 -7.95 11.41
N ASP A 3 6.21 -7.66 11.18
CA ASP A 3 6.99 -6.71 11.99
C ASP A 3 6.43 -5.29 11.88
N THR A 4 6.01 -4.87 10.70
CA THR A 4 5.42 -3.55 10.42
C THR A 4 4.15 -3.34 11.24
N ALA A 5 3.25 -4.33 11.24
CA ALA A 5 2.00 -4.32 11.97
C ALA A 5 2.25 -4.30 13.48
N ARG A 6 3.22 -5.08 13.99
CA ARG A 6 3.60 -5.07 15.40
C ARG A 6 4.14 -3.71 15.84
N ILE A 7 5.04 -3.12 15.07
CA ILE A 7 5.60 -1.79 15.36
C ILE A 7 4.48 -0.76 15.40
N LEU A 8 3.58 -0.73 14.40
CA LEU A 8 2.46 0.20 14.41
C LEU A 8 1.56 0.02 15.62
N ARG A 9 1.23 -1.22 15.98
CA ARG A 9 0.42 -1.55 17.17
C ARG A 9 1.06 -0.96 18.43
N ASP A 10 2.34 -1.26 18.66
CA ASP A 10 3.07 -0.81 19.84
C ASP A 10 3.11 0.73 19.89
N ARG A 11 3.42 1.40 18.77
CA ARG A 11 3.47 2.87 18.70
C ARG A 11 2.14 3.55 18.97
N LEU A 12 1.04 3.04 18.41
CA LEU A 12 -0.28 3.61 18.65
C LEU A 12 -0.68 3.45 20.12
N VAL A 13 -0.46 2.28 20.71
CA VAL A 13 -0.83 2.04 22.10
C VAL A 13 0.04 2.84 23.07
N GLU A 14 1.36 2.88 22.86
CA GLU A 14 2.29 3.71 23.65
C GLU A 14 1.94 5.19 23.62
N ALA A 15 1.42 5.68 22.48
CA ALA A 15 1.08 7.09 22.30
C ALA A 15 -0.30 7.48 22.83
N TYR A 16 -1.17 6.51 23.16
CA TYR A 16 -2.57 6.77 23.51
C TYR A 16 -2.72 7.69 24.73
N THR A 17 -2.15 7.28 25.87
CA THR A 17 -2.24 8.03 27.13
C THR A 17 -1.55 9.40 27.04
N PRO A 18 -0.29 9.53 26.54
CA PRO A 18 0.35 10.83 26.38
C PRO A 18 -0.39 11.81 25.46
N TYR A 19 -0.98 11.31 24.37
CA TYR A 19 -1.78 12.13 23.46
C TYR A 19 -3.00 12.70 24.19
N LEU A 20 -3.76 11.83 24.85
CA LEU A 20 -4.99 12.23 25.53
C LEU A 20 -4.72 13.17 26.71
N ASP A 21 -3.67 12.91 27.49
CA ASP A 21 -3.22 13.82 28.56
C ASP A 21 -2.92 15.22 27.99
N GLY A 22 -2.19 15.31 26.87
CA GLY A 22 -1.88 16.58 26.23
C GLY A 22 -3.14 17.33 25.76
N VAL A 23 -4.09 16.61 25.17
CA VAL A 23 -5.37 17.18 24.71
C VAL A 23 -6.22 17.70 25.87
N LEU A 24 -6.36 16.91 26.94
CA LEU A 24 -7.13 17.29 28.12
C LEU A 24 -6.49 18.47 28.85
N ALA A 25 -5.16 18.44 29.04
CA ALA A 25 -4.42 19.52 29.69
C ALA A 25 -4.52 20.84 28.91
N ALA A 26 -4.46 20.80 27.57
CA ALA A 26 -4.61 21.99 26.74
C ALA A 26 -6.01 22.64 26.85
N ARG A 27 -7.01 21.90 27.32
CA ARG A 27 -8.40 22.34 27.49
C ARG A 27 -8.80 22.56 28.94
N ASP A 28 -7.87 22.37 29.88
CA ASP A 28 -8.11 22.41 31.33
C ASP A 28 -9.26 21.47 31.75
N TRP A 29 -9.33 20.29 31.12
CA TRP A 29 -10.34 19.28 31.39
C TRP A 29 -9.82 18.20 32.35
N PRO A 30 -10.71 17.60 33.18
CA PRO A 30 -10.30 16.58 34.11
C PRO A 30 -9.88 15.29 33.38
N ALA A 31 -8.77 14.71 33.82
CA ALA A 31 -8.34 13.39 33.39
C ALA A 31 -8.96 12.30 34.28
N ASP A 32 -9.57 11.30 33.66
CA ASP A 32 -10.02 10.08 34.34
C ASP A 32 -9.09 8.93 33.96
N ALA A 33 -8.15 8.60 34.85
CA ALA A 33 -7.17 7.56 34.61
C ALA A 33 -7.80 6.17 34.39
N ALA A 34 -8.99 5.89 34.91
CA ALA A 34 -9.68 4.62 34.66
C ALA A 34 -10.27 4.59 33.24
N ALA A 35 -10.87 5.69 32.80
CA ALA A 35 -11.38 5.81 31.44
C ALA A 35 -10.27 5.78 30.38
N MET A 36 -9.12 6.40 30.69
CA MET A 36 -7.94 6.35 29.82
C MET A 36 -7.40 4.92 29.68
N ARG A 37 -7.22 4.20 30.80
CA ARG A 37 -6.81 2.79 30.77
C ARG A 37 -7.80 1.92 29.99
N ALA A 38 -9.10 2.12 30.20
CA ALA A 38 -10.13 1.37 29.48
C ALA A 38 -10.07 1.59 27.96
N GLY A 39 -9.82 2.83 27.51
CA GLY A 39 -9.63 3.13 26.10
C GLY A 39 -8.32 2.55 25.53
N GLU A 40 -7.22 2.60 26.29
CA GLU A 40 -5.94 2.01 25.89
C GLU A 40 -6.03 0.48 25.75
N ASP A 41 -6.66 -0.19 26.73
CA ASP A 41 -6.88 -1.64 26.71
C ASP A 41 -7.76 -2.06 25.52
N TRP A 42 -8.86 -1.34 25.30
CA TRP A 42 -9.73 -1.57 24.15
C TRP A 42 -8.98 -1.38 22.82
N LEU A 43 -8.17 -0.32 22.71
CA LEU A 43 -7.38 -0.03 21.52
C LEU A 43 -6.40 -1.16 21.23
N ARG A 44 -5.71 -1.65 22.26
CA ARG A 44 -4.77 -2.77 22.16
C ARG A 44 -5.46 -4.02 21.61
N ASP A 45 -6.59 -4.42 22.21
CA ASP A 45 -7.35 -5.61 21.79
C ASP A 45 -7.88 -5.45 20.36
N ALA A 46 -8.41 -4.27 20.01
CA ALA A 46 -8.94 -3.99 18.69
C ALA A 46 -7.84 -4.00 17.61
N LEU A 47 -6.67 -3.41 17.90
CA LEU A 47 -5.51 -3.44 17.01
C LEU A 47 -4.97 -4.85 16.83
N ASP A 48 -4.86 -5.63 17.91
CA ASP A 48 -4.41 -7.03 17.85
C ASP A 48 -5.35 -7.85 16.97
N GLY A 49 -6.67 -7.64 17.10
CA GLY A 49 -7.69 -8.27 16.25
C GLY A 49 -7.58 -7.87 14.76
N LEU A 50 -7.48 -6.57 14.47
CA LEU A 50 -7.37 -6.07 13.10
C LEU A 50 -6.07 -6.53 12.42
N LEU A 51 -4.94 -6.37 13.10
CA LEU A 51 -3.60 -6.58 12.55
C LEU A 51 -3.19 -8.06 12.50
N ALA A 52 -3.99 -8.95 13.10
CA ALA A 52 -3.88 -10.39 12.90
C ALA A 52 -4.46 -10.85 11.54
N LEU A 53 -5.36 -10.07 10.94
CA LEU A 53 -5.99 -10.40 9.66
C LEU A 53 -5.05 -10.15 8.47
N PRO A 54 -5.19 -10.91 7.37
CA PRO A 54 -4.57 -10.56 6.10
C PRO A 54 -4.95 -9.15 5.65
N TYR A 55 -4.04 -8.43 4.99
CA TYR A 55 -4.27 -7.04 4.55
C TYR A 55 -5.56 -6.84 3.74
N ALA A 56 -5.94 -7.81 2.92
CA ALA A 56 -7.17 -7.75 2.11
C ALA A 56 -8.46 -7.88 2.94
N GLU A 57 -8.38 -8.47 4.14
CA GLU A 57 -9.53 -8.68 5.04
C GLU A 57 -9.68 -7.55 6.07
N GLN A 58 -8.66 -6.70 6.22
CA GLN A 58 -8.69 -5.54 7.11
C GLN A 58 -9.64 -4.44 6.57
N GLN A 59 -10.90 -4.46 7.00
CA GLN A 59 -11.94 -3.49 6.58
C GLN A 59 -11.84 -2.13 7.27
N ARG A 60 -11.01 -2.01 8.30
CA ARG A 60 -10.81 -0.79 9.08
C ARG A 60 -9.35 -0.34 9.04
N THR A 61 -9.09 0.87 9.49
CA THR A 61 -7.73 1.41 9.65
C THR A 61 -7.33 1.49 11.13
N PRO A 62 -6.03 1.40 11.45
CA PRO A 62 -5.53 1.63 12.80
C PRO A 62 -5.89 3.02 13.37
N LEU A 63 -6.04 4.04 12.53
CA LEU A 63 -6.45 5.39 12.97
C LEU A 63 -7.92 5.38 13.38
N GLU A 64 -8.80 4.71 12.63
CA GLU A 64 -10.22 4.59 13.01
C GLU A 64 -10.38 3.89 14.36
N LEU A 65 -9.55 2.89 14.66
CA LEU A 65 -9.54 2.25 15.98
C LEU A 65 -9.06 3.23 17.06
N PHE A 66 -7.97 3.94 16.83
CA PHE A 66 -7.50 4.96 17.78
C PHE A 66 -8.56 6.03 18.06
N GLN A 67 -9.31 6.44 17.04
CA GLN A 67 -10.41 7.40 17.18
C GLN A 67 -11.58 6.83 17.97
N GLU A 68 -11.96 5.56 17.74
CA GLU A 68 -13.05 4.91 18.49
C GLU A 68 -12.70 4.64 19.95
N ALA A 69 -11.41 4.42 20.27
CA ALA A 69 -10.94 4.26 21.65
C ALA A 69 -11.27 5.47 22.55
N MET A 70 -11.55 6.64 21.95
CA MET A 70 -11.99 7.85 22.66
C MET A 70 -13.39 7.73 23.29
N ALA A 71 -14.14 6.64 23.04
CA ALA A 71 -15.47 6.44 23.60
C ALA A 71 -15.48 6.47 25.14
N ALA A 72 -14.53 5.79 25.80
CA ALA A 72 -14.46 5.77 27.26
C ALA A 72 -14.09 7.15 27.87
N PRO A 73 -13.05 7.86 27.37
CA PRO A 73 -12.79 9.25 27.76
C PRO A 73 -13.97 10.20 27.53
N ASN A 74 -14.65 10.10 26.39
CA ASN A 74 -15.84 10.90 26.09
C ASN A 74 -16.95 10.67 27.13
N ALA A 75 -17.22 9.41 27.48
CA ALA A 75 -18.20 9.07 28.50
C ALA A 75 -17.81 9.59 29.90
N ALA A 76 -16.51 9.58 30.23
CA ALA A 76 -16.02 10.08 31.51
C ALA A 76 -16.13 11.61 31.63
N LEU A 77 -15.89 12.36 30.55
CA LEU A 77 -16.11 13.81 30.53
C LEU A 77 -17.61 14.14 30.66
N ALA A 78 -18.47 13.37 29.98
CA ALA A 78 -19.92 13.51 30.09
C ALA A 78 -20.43 13.24 31.51
N ALA A 79 -19.92 12.19 32.17
CA ALA A 79 -20.28 11.85 33.55
C ALA A 79 -19.82 12.90 34.58
N GLN A 80 -18.88 13.77 34.20
CA GLN A 80 -18.38 14.89 35.00
C GLN A 80 -19.05 16.22 34.61
N ASP A 81 -20.10 16.20 33.79
CA ASP A 81 -20.84 17.37 33.32
C ASP A 81 -19.95 18.42 32.62
N VAL A 82 -18.85 17.99 31.99
CA VAL A 82 -17.99 18.90 31.21
C VAL A 82 -18.77 19.40 30.01
N ALA A 83 -18.78 20.72 29.79
CA ALA A 83 -19.48 21.31 28.65
C ALA A 83 -18.80 20.90 27.34
N ALA A 84 -19.56 20.25 26.44
CA ALA A 84 -19.06 19.85 25.13
C ALA A 84 -18.72 21.09 24.28
N PRO A 85 -17.58 21.10 23.57
CA PRO A 85 -17.20 22.21 22.71
C PRO A 85 -18.10 22.30 21.48
N ALA A 86 -18.17 23.48 20.87
CA ALA A 86 -18.76 23.62 19.54
C ALA A 86 -17.86 22.91 18.52
N ARG A 87 -18.42 21.94 17.77
CA ARG A 87 -17.70 21.16 16.76
C ARG A 87 -18.08 21.58 15.36
N ASP A 88 -17.13 21.45 14.44
CA ASP A 88 -17.41 21.58 13.01
C ASP A 88 -18.44 20.51 12.58
N PRO A 89 -19.52 20.89 11.86
CA PRO A 89 -20.56 19.94 11.46
C PRO A 89 -20.07 18.77 10.61
N VAL A 90 -19.04 18.97 9.78
CA VAL A 90 -18.44 17.91 8.95
C VAL A 90 -17.69 16.93 9.82
N VAL A 91 -16.91 17.43 10.79
CA VAL A 91 -16.15 16.57 11.72
C VAL A 91 -17.10 15.80 12.64
N ALA A 92 -18.15 16.45 13.14
CA ALA A 92 -19.16 15.80 13.97
C ALA A 92 -19.92 14.70 13.22
N ALA A 93 -20.18 14.88 11.92
CA ALA A 93 -20.79 13.85 11.08
C ALA A 93 -19.86 12.67 10.80
N ALA A 94 -18.55 12.93 10.63
CA ALA A 94 -17.54 11.89 10.38
C ALA A 94 -17.24 11.04 11.63
N LEU A 95 -17.25 11.66 12.82
CA LEU A 95 -16.95 11.02 14.10
C LEU A 95 -18.06 11.34 15.12
N PRO A 96 -19.25 10.71 14.98
CA PRO A 96 -20.41 11.02 15.80
C PRO A 96 -20.22 10.64 17.29
N GLY A 97 -19.37 9.66 17.58
CA GLY A 97 -19.07 9.23 18.96
C GLY A 97 -18.09 10.13 19.71
N ASP A 98 -17.37 11.02 19.01
CA ASP A 98 -16.33 11.86 19.60
C ASP A 98 -16.87 13.23 20.07
N VAL A 99 -17.83 13.20 20.99
CA VAL A 99 -18.58 14.38 21.48
C VAL A 99 -17.67 15.53 21.94
N TYR A 100 -16.51 15.21 22.52
CA TYR A 100 -15.57 16.17 23.10
C TYR A 100 -14.39 16.52 22.19
N ASP A 101 -14.42 16.09 20.92
CA ASP A 101 -13.36 16.39 19.94
C ASP A 101 -11.97 15.94 20.44
N LEU A 102 -11.91 14.72 20.99
CA LEU A 102 -10.70 14.11 21.53
C LEU A 102 -9.93 13.35 20.44
N ALA A 103 -10.63 12.84 19.42
CA ALA A 103 -10.06 11.97 18.42
C ALA A 103 -9.14 12.74 17.46
N PRO A 104 -7.91 12.25 17.19
CA PRO A 104 -7.00 12.94 16.29
C PRO A 104 -7.51 12.85 14.85
N ALA A 105 -7.43 13.95 14.11
CA ALA A 105 -7.80 13.98 12.69
C ALA A 105 -6.82 13.19 11.80
N SER A 106 -5.57 12.97 12.25
CA SER A 106 -4.58 12.17 11.55
C SER A 106 -3.52 11.62 12.51
N SER A 107 -2.79 10.58 12.10
CA SER A 107 -1.67 10.02 12.87
C SER A 107 -0.51 11.01 13.08
N ALA A 108 -0.38 12.02 12.20
CA ALA A 108 0.62 13.08 12.35
C ALA A 108 0.40 13.95 13.60
N VAL A 109 -0.85 14.09 14.05
CA VAL A 109 -1.18 14.84 15.28
C VAL A 109 -0.78 14.07 16.54
N ILE A 110 -0.71 12.74 16.46
CA ILE A 110 -0.35 11.87 17.60
C ILE A 110 1.17 11.93 17.84
N GLY A 111 1.97 11.92 16.77
CA GLY A 111 3.43 12.05 16.85
C GLY A 111 4.14 11.53 15.61
N GLU A 112 5.38 11.99 15.39
CA GLU A 112 6.17 11.64 14.19
C GLU A 112 6.41 10.14 14.03
N GLU A 113 6.73 9.44 15.13
CA GLU A 113 6.99 7.99 15.11
C GLU A 113 5.71 7.19 14.79
N VAL A 114 4.56 7.61 15.31
CA VAL A 114 3.26 7.00 14.98
C VAL A 114 2.92 7.23 13.51
N TRP A 115 3.15 8.45 13.01
CA TRP A 115 2.91 8.80 11.62
C TRP A 115 3.74 7.96 10.65
N ARG A 116 5.05 7.81 10.91
CA ARG A 116 5.94 6.97 10.09
C ARG A 116 5.50 5.51 10.08
N ALA A 117 5.26 4.92 11.25
CA ALA A 117 4.78 3.54 11.35
C ALA A 117 3.45 3.35 10.61
N HIS A 118 2.56 4.34 10.65
CA HIS A 118 1.28 4.30 9.93
C HIS A 118 1.49 4.32 8.42
N LEU A 119 2.39 5.15 7.91
CA LEU A 119 2.73 5.19 6.47
C LEU A 119 3.34 3.89 5.98
N GLU A 120 4.24 3.29 6.76
CA GLU A 120 4.87 2.00 6.43
C GLU A 120 3.83 0.88 6.35
N TRP A 121 2.92 0.79 7.34
CA TRP A 121 1.80 -0.14 7.27
C TRP A 121 0.88 0.12 6.07
N GLY A 122 0.58 1.38 5.77
CA GLY A 122 -0.24 1.76 4.63
C GLY A 122 0.39 1.35 3.30
N ALA A 123 1.70 1.51 3.15
CA ALA A 123 2.45 1.05 1.99
C ALA A 123 2.47 -0.48 1.89
N ALA A 124 2.69 -1.19 3.00
CA ALA A 124 2.65 -2.65 3.04
C ALA A 124 1.25 -3.19 2.69
N LYS A 125 0.19 -2.59 3.25
CA LYS A 125 -1.20 -2.94 2.92
C LYS A 125 -1.49 -2.69 1.45
N ALA A 126 -1.12 -1.52 0.92
CA ALA A 126 -1.30 -1.18 -0.48
C ALA A 126 -0.59 -2.21 -1.38
N ALA A 127 0.68 -2.51 -1.12
CA ALA A 127 1.44 -3.51 -1.88
C ALA A 127 0.78 -4.91 -1.84
N ALA A 128 0.27 -5.32 -0.67
CA ALA A 128 -0.39 -6.61 -0.50
C ALA A 128 -1.75 -6.70 -1.20
N VAL A 129 -2.51 -5.59 -1.30
CA VAL A 129 -3.82 -5.58 -1.96
C VAL A 129 -3.75 -5.24 -3.45
N THR A 130 -2.71 -4.54 -3.89
CA THR A 130 -2.48 -4.23 -5.31
C THR A 130 -1.49 -5.23 -5.91
N ARG A 131 -1.98 -6.15 -6.74
CA ARG A 131 -1.09 -6.98 -7.57
C ARG A 131 -0.52 -6.12 -8.70
N PRO A 132 0.81 -5.90 -8.79
CA PRO A 132 1.36 -5.11 -9.88
C PRO A 132 1.05 -5.81 -11.22
N VAL A 133 0.80 -5.00 -12.24
CA VAL A 133 0.42 -5.51 -13.56
C VAL A 133 1.62 -5.48 -14.48
N VAL A 134 1.90 -6.61 -15.13
CA VAL A 134 2.93 -6.75 -16.16
C VAL A 134 2.24 -6.77 -17.52
N ALA A 135 2.59 -5.84 -18.40
CA ALA A 135 2.12 -5.86 -19.78
C ALA A 135 2.94 -6.87 -20.59
N LEU A 136 2.28 -7.63 -21.47
CA LEU A 136 2.94 -8.55 -22.39
C LEU A 136 2.50 -8.34 -23.83
N LEU A 137 3.46 -7.95 -24.68
CA LEU A 137 3.34 -8.06 -26.12
C LEU A 137 4.08 -9.32 -26.57
N ALA A 138 3.37 -10.38 -26.91
CA ALA A 138 3.96 -11.58 -27.51
C ALA A 138 2.95 -12.26 -28.41
N ALA A 139 3.32 -12.74 -29.59
CA ALA A 139 2.38 -13.44 -30.47
C ALA A 139 2.21 -14.93 -30.11
N ASN A 140 3.25 -15.53 -29.54
CA ASN A 140 3.32 -16.97 -29.27
C ASN A 140 2.51 -17.36 -28.02
N LEU A 141 1.51 -18.23 -28.18
CA LEU A 141 0.64 -18.69 -27.09
C LEU A 141 1.40 -19.46 -25.99
N LEU A 142 2.38 -20.29 -26.35
CA LEU A 142 3.14 -21.08 -25.37
C LEU A 142 4.02 -20.20 -24.47
N ASP A 143 4.56 -19.10 -25.02
CA ASP A 143 5.29 -18.13 -24.21
C ASP A 143 4.37 -17.41 -23.25
N ARG A 144 3.21 -16.94 -23.73
CA ARG A 144 2.22 -16.26 -22.89
C ARG A 144 1.86 -17.12 -21.69
N ASP A 145 1.54 -18.39 -21.93
CA ASP A 145 1.19 -19.36 -20.89
C ASP A 145 2.31 -19.56 -19.86
N ARG A 146 3.56 -19.64 -20.33
CA ARG A 146 4.73 -19.81 -19.46
C ARG A 146 5.02 -18.56 -18.63
N ILE A 147 4.92 -17.38 -19.24
CA ILE A 147 5.10 -16.08 -18.58
C ILE A 147 3.98 -15.87 -17.56
N GLU A 148 2.74 -16.18 -17.90
CA GLU A 148 1.58 -16.03 -17.01
C GLU A 148 1.74 -16.86 -15.73
N ARG A 149 2.13 -18.14 -15.87
CA ARG A 149 2.41 -18.99 -14.70
C ARG A 149 3.52 -18.42 -13.82
N ALA A 150 4.60 -17.90 -14.42
CA ALA A 150 5.68 -17.28 -13.68
C ALA A 150 5.25 -15.98 -12.97
N MET A 151 4.40 -15.16 -13.61
CA MET A 151 3.85 -13.93 -13.00
C MET A 151 2.95 -14.26 -11.82
N VAL A 152 2.01 -15.20 -11.99
CA VAL A 152 1.05 -15.59 -10.95
C VAL A 152 1.77 -16.20 -9.74
N ALA A 153 2.79 -17.04 -9.96
CA ALA A 153 3.62 -17.60 -8.90
C ALA A 153 4.37 -16.51 -8.10
N ARG A 154 4.57 -15.34 -8.71
CA ARG A 154 5.19 -14.15 -8.13
C ARG A 154 4.16 -13.07 -7.81
N GLY A 155 2.87 -13.38 -7.62
CA GLY A 155 1.86 -12.39 -7.21
C GLY A 155 1.57 -11.25 -8.21
N TYR A 156 2.16 -11.28 -9.40
CA TYR A 156 1.87 -10.33 -10.48
C TYR A 156 0.59 -10.72 -11.22
N ARG A 157 -0.08 -9.72 -11.79
CA ARG A 157 -1.12 -9.92 -12.81
C ARG A 157 -0.49 -9.71 -14.19
N LEU A 158 -0.70 -10.65 -15.11
CA LEU A 158 -0.29 -10.47 -16.51
C LEU A 158 -1.44 -9.84 -17.31
N GLU A 159 -1.16 -8.78 -18.06
CA GLU A 159 -2.09 -8.16 -19.01
C GLU A 159 -1.52 -8.26 -20.43
N PRO A 160 -2.06 -9.12 -21.30
CA PRO A 160 -1.68 -9.16 -22.70
C PRO A 160 -2.09 -7.85 -23.41
N ILE A 161 -1.12 -7.19 -24.04
CA ILE A 161 -1.35 -5.99 -24.84
C ILE A 161 -1.16 -6.32 -26.33
N ARG A 162 -1.80 -5.53 -27.20
CA ARG A 162 -1.70 -5.66 -28.66
C ARG A 162 -1.27 -4.38 -29.35
N THR A 163 -1.29 -3.26 -28.63
CA THR A 163 -0.98 -1.95 -29.17
C THR A 163 -0.08 -1.16 -28.21
N PRO A 164 0.80 -0.29 -28.72
CA PRO A 164 1.69 0.52 -27.90
C PRO A 164 0.97 1.42 -26.88
N ASP A 165 -0.25 1.89 -27.19
CA ASP A 165 -0.99 2.81 -26.31
C ASP A 165 -1.43 2.19 -24.97
N ARG A 166 -1.31 0.87 -24.83
CA ARG A 166 -1.73 0.10 -23.65
C ARG A 166 -0.62 -0.10 -22.62
N VAL A 167 0.55 0.52 -22.79
CA VAL A 167 1.69 0.34 -21.87
C VAL A 167 1.52 1.05 -20.52
N ARG A 168 0.69 2.10 -20.43
CA ARG A 168 0.53 2.91 -19.20
C ARG A 168 0.00 2.11 -18.01
N GLY A 169 0.49 2.44 -16.81
CA GLY A 169 0.02 1.86 -15.54
C GLY A 169 0.59 0.47 -15.21
N HIS A 170 1.57 -0.01 -15.98
CA HIS A 170 2.21 -1.31 -15.76
C HIS A 170 3.55 -1.14 -15.05
N ALA A 171 3.91 -2.11 -14.20
CA ALA A 171 5.19 -2.13 -13.50
C ALA A 171 6.36 -2.45 -14.44
N VAL A 172 6.12 -3.33 -15.42
CA VAL A 172 7.08 -3.78 -16.44
C VAL A 172 6.33 -4.09 -17.73
N VAL A 173 6.97 -3.84 -18.88
CA VAL A 173 6.50 -4.29 -20.19
C VAL A 173 7.44 -5.35 -20.75
N LEU A 174 6.89 -6.53 -21.05
CA LEU A 174 7.59 -7.63 -21.70
C LEU A 174 7.27 -7.62 -23.20
N VAL A 175 8.30 -7.65 -24.05
CA VAL A 175 8.14 -7.49 -25.50
C VAL A 175 8.84 -8.62 -26.25
N ASP A 176 8.07 -9.43 -26.97
CA ASP A 176 8.58 -10.37 -27.97
C ASP A 176 8.99 -9.58 -29.23
N LEU A 177 10.28 -9.63 -29.56
CA LEU A 177 10.85 -8.94 -30.71
C LEU A 177 10.36 -9.50 -32.05
N THR A 178 9.69 -10.65 -32.07
CA THR A 178 9.05 -11.18 -33.28
C THR A 178 7.71 -10.52 -33.59
N ASP A 179 7.15 -9.75 -32.65
CA ASP A 179 5.89 -9.04 -32.86
C ASP A 179 6.11 -7.77 -33.71
N ALA A 180 5.24 -7.54 -34.68
CA ALA A 180 5.33 -6.37 -35.57
C ALA A 180 5.19 -5.03 -34.81
N ALA A 181 4.52 -5.03 -33.65
CA ALA A 181 4.38 -3.85 -32.80
C ALA A 181 5.53 -3.68 -31.78
N ALA A 182 6.56 -4.53 -31.81
CA ALA A 182 7.62 -4.55 -30.78
C ALA A 182 8.35 -3.21 -30.66
N GLU A 183 8.86 -2.66 -31.76
CA GLU A 183 9.63 -1.40 -31.74
C GLU A 183 8.79 -0.23 -31.20
N ALA A 184 7.56 -0.09 -31.69
CA ALA A 184 6.65 0.96 -31.25
C ALA A 184 6.26 0.82 -29.77
N THR A 185 6.07 -0.41 -29.29
CA THR A 185 5.75 -0.69 -27.88
C THR A 185 6.93 -0.38 -26.96
N ILE A 186 8.16 -0.72 -27.37
CA ILE A 186 9.38 -0.38 -26.62
C ILE A 186 9.50 1.15 -26.50
N ALA A 187 9.38 1.87 -27.61
CA ALA A 187 9.49 3.33 -27.61
C ALA A 187 8.40 4.00 -26.75
N ALA A 188 7.16 3.52 -26.83
CA ALA A 188 6.06 4.04 -26.03
C ALA A 188 6.29 3.83 -24.52
N ALA A 189 6.69 2.62 -24.12
CA ALA A 189 6.95 2.30 -22.72
C ALA A 189 8.16 3.07 -22.17
N ALA A 190 9.23 3.19 -22.96
CA ALA A 190 10.40 3.99 -22.59
C ALA A 190 10.06 5.49 -22.44
N GLY A 191 9.19 6.03 -23.32
CA GLY A 191 8.71 7.41 -23.24
C GLY A 191 7.91 7.71 -21.95
N GLU A 192 7.26 6.69 -21.38
CA GLU A 192 6.55 6.76 -20.09
C GLU A 192 7.47 6.44 -18.89
N GLY A 193 8.76 6.19 -19.13
CA GLY A 193 9.73 5.82 -18.08
C GLY A 193 9.52 4.41 -17.51
N ILE A 194 8.78 3.55 -18.20
CA ILE A 194 8.47 2.19 -17.75
C ILE A 194 9.62 1.25 -18.13
N ARG A 195 9.97 0.33 -17.24
CA ARG A 195 10.98 -0.70 -17.50
C ARG A 195 10.52 -1.64 -18.61
N VAL A 196 11.35 -1.81 -19.64
CA VAL A 196 11.04 -2.68 -20.79
C VAL A 196 12.05 -3.82 -20.90
N ILE A 197 11.55 -5.04 -21.06
CA ILE A 197 12.36 -6.24 -21.23
C ILE A 197 11.97 -6.89 -22.55
N ALA A 198 12.86 -6.77 -23.53
CA ALA A 198 12.70 -7.36 -24.84
C ALA A 198 13.32 -8.76 -24.90
N PHE A 199 12.65 -9.70 -25.55
CA PHE A 199 13.16 -11.04 -25.79
C PHE A 199 12.86 -11.48 -27.22
N GLY A 200 13.75 -12.27 -27.82
CA GLY A 200 13.58 -12.72 -29.20
C GLY A 200 14.46 -13.92 -29.56
N PRO A 201 14.43 -14.38 -30.82
CA PRO A 201 15.29 -15.46 -31.29
C PRO A 201 16.77 -15.16 -31.04
N HIS A 202 17.56 -16.18 -30.70
CA HIS A 202 18.99 -16.02 -30.37
C HIS A 202 19.85 -15.52 -31.55
N VAL A 203 19.36 -15.70 -32.78
CA VAL A 203 20.07 -15.35 -34.02
C VAL A 203 19.92 -13.89 -34.43
N ASP A 204 19.11 -13.10 -33.70
CA ASP A 204 18.79 -11.73 -34.08
C ASP A 204 19.44 -10.68 -33.14
N GLU A 205 20.77 -10.63 -33.17
CA GLU A 205 21.54 -9.66 -32.39
C GLU A 205 21.23 -8.22 -32.80
N PHE A 206 20.91 -7.98 -34.08
CA PHE A 206 20.53 -6.66 -34.57
C PHE A 206 19.21 -6.17 -33.96
N ALA A 207 18.19 -7.04 -33.85
CA ALA A 207 16.95 -6.68 -33.16
C ALA A 207 17.19 -6.36 -31.67
N MET A 208 18.09 -7.08 -31.00
CA MET A 208 18.42 -6.80 -29.60
C MET A 208 19.14 -5.45 -29.41
N VAL A 209 20.11 -5.13 -30.27
CA VAL A 209 20.79 -3.82 -30.27
C VAL A 209 19.78 -2.70 -30.53
N ARG A 210 18.90 -2.90 -31.52
CA ARG A 210 17.85 -1.95 -31.86
C ARG A 210 16.89 -1.72 -30.69
N ALA A 211 16.42 -2.79 -30.05
CA ALA A 211 15.55 -2.69 -28.88
C ALA A 211 16.15 -1.82 -27.78
N ARG A 212 17.45 -2.01 -27.47
CA ARG A 212 18.17 -1.18 -26.48
C ARG A 212 18.26 0.28 -26.93
N SER A 213 18.51 0.53 -28.21
CA SER A 213 18.55 1.91 -28.75
C SER A 213 17.20 2.63 -28.66
N LEU A 214 16.09 1.88 -28.69
CA LEU A 214 14.73 2.39 -28.50
C LEU A 214 14.35 2.58 -27.02
N GLY A 215 15.24 2.23 -26.09
CA GLY A 215 15.02 2.41 -24.65
C GLY A 215 14.71 1.12 -23.88
N ALA A 216 14.84 -0.06 -24.49
CA ALA A 216 14.70 -1.30 -23.72
C ALA A 216 15.77 -1.41 -22.64
N THR A 217 15.35 -1.64 -21.39
CA THR A 217 16.24 -1.82 -20.24
C THR A 217 17.09 -3.07 -20.40
N ALA A 218 16.51 -4.13 -20.97
CA ALA A 218 17.20 -5.34 -21.35
C ALA A 218 16.65 -5.86 -22.68
N ALA A 219 17.52 -6.48 -23.46
CA ALA A 219 17.16 -7.23 -24.66
C ALA A 219 17.99 -8.51 -24.70
N MET A 220 17.37 -9.68 -24.82
CA MET A 220 18.06 -10.96 -24.69
C MET A 220 17.44 -12.08 -25.53
N ALA A 221 18.17 -13.18 -25.66
CA ALA A 221 17.65 -14.37 -26.32
C ALA A 221 16.51 -14.99 -25.51
N ARG A 222 15.53 -15.57 -26.20
CA ARG A 222 14.34 -16.19 -25.61
C ARG A 222 14.67 -17.24 -24.54
N SER A 223 15.68 -18.07 -24.79
CA SER A 223 16.14 -19.08 -23.81
C SER A 223 16.66 -18.43 -22.53
N GLN A 224 17.47 -17.38 -22.67
CA GLN A 224 18.00 -16.60 -21.55
C GLN A 224 16.87 -15.88 -20.81
N PHE A 225 15.95 -15.25 -21.53
CA PHE A 225 14.78 -14.60 -20.93
C PHE A 225 14.00 -15.54 -20.02
N PHE A 226 13.70 -16.75 -20.47
CA PHE A 226 12.97 -17.72 -19.66
C PHE A 226 13.78 -18.32 -18.51
N HIS A 227 15.11 -18.31 -18.60
CA HIS A 227 15.99 -18.69 -17.52
C HIS A 227 16.03 -17.60 -16.43
N ASP A 228 16.10 -16.33 -16.84
CA ASP A 228 16.29 -15.18 -15.97
C ASP A 228 14.97 -14.50 -15.55
N LEU A 229 13.82 -14.93 -16.09
CA LEU A 229 12.50 -14.28 -15.95
C LEU A 229 12.17 -13.88 -14.51
N GLU A 230 12.51 -14.76 -13.57
CA GLU A 230 12.27 -14.56 -12.15
C GLU A 230 13.11 -13.44 -11.52
N GLY A 231 14.35 -13.24 -11.96
CA GLY A 231 15.24 -12.18 -11.49
C GLY A 231 15.05 -10.85 -12.23
N LEU A 232 14.30 -10.88 -13.34
CA LEU A 232 14.02 -9.72 -14.16
C LEU A 232 12.86 -8.86 -13.63
N LEU A 233 11.97 -9.45 -12.83
CA LEU A 233 10.86 -8.73 -12.21
C LEU A 233 11.36 -7.90 -11.01
N PRO A 234 10.77 -6.71 -10.78
CA PRO A 234 11.02 -6.00 -9.55
C PRO A 234 10.61 -6.86 -8.34
N PRO A 235 11.30 -6.76 -7.19
CA PRO A 235 10.75 -7.30 -5.96
C PRO A 235 9.48 -6.50 -5.63
N PHE A 236 8.39 -7.20 -5.32
CA PHE A 236 7.28 -6.63 -4.58
C PHE A 236 7.27 -7.36 -3.23
N VAL A 237 7.25 -6.58 -2.14
CA VAL A 237 7.36 -7.06 -0.76
C VAL A 237 6.05 -7.70 -0.34
#